data_AF-A0A2V8TAL0-F1
#
_entry.id   AF-A0A2V8TAL0-F1
#
_cell.length_a   1.000
_cell.length_b   1.000
_cell.length_c   1.000
_cell.angle_alpha   90.00
_cell.angle_beta   90.00
_cell.angle_gamma   90.00
#
_symmetry.space_group_name_H-M   'P 1'
#
loop_
_entity.id
_entity.type
_entity.pdbx_description
1 polymer ?
#
loop_
_entity_poly.entity_id
_entity_poly.type
_entity_poly.pdbx_seq_one_letter_code
_entity_poly.pdbx_strand_id
1 'polypeptide(L)'
;MSDHVTRLRNRRAGLVVALSAALLAASALPLTVASCRTQQPRADEPAAYERLRMLTHGGTLPAESVVAQLAADFAGTRTGALAQLVRARARYEARDYAGAASLLNADDIGKYTKVGDYALSLRADALEKAGRRTEARAALE
;
A
#
# COMPACT_ATOMS: atom_id res chain seq x y z
N MET A 1 35.24 42.85 54.14
CA MET A 1 34.12 41.88 54.10
C MET A 1 33.40 41.94 52.75
N SER A 2 34.15 41.92 51.63
CA SER A 2 33.61 42.24 50.30
C SER A 2 33.97 41.22 49.20
N ASP A 3 34.80 40.21 49.50
CA ASP A 3 35.34 39.28 48.49
C ASP A 3 34.48 38.03 48.23
N HIS A 4 33.52 37.72 49.11
CA HIS A 4 32.69 36.52 49.00
C HIS A 4 31.48 36.71 48.07
N VAL A 5 30.95 37.93 47.96
CA VAL A 5 29.76 38.24 47.14
C VAL A 5 30.08 38.15 45.65
N THR A 6 31.28 38.57 45.24
CA THR A 6 31.75 38.57 43.85
C THR A 6 31.96 37.17 43.30
N ARG A 7 32.44 36.22 44.13
CA ARG A 7 32.68 34.81 43.73
C ARG A 7 31.39 34.03 43.48
N LEU A 8 30.34 34.31 44.25
CA LEU A 8 29.02 33.67 44.09
C LEU A 8 28.30 34.16 42.83
N ARG A 9 28.44 35.44 42.48
CA ARG A 9 27.86 36.02 41.26
C ARG A 9 28.50 35.45 39.99
N ASN A 10 29.82 35.24 40.01
CA ASN A 10 30.56 34.67 38.86
C ASN A 10 30.24 33.18 38.64
N ARG A 11 30.03 32.41 39.71
CA ARG A 11 29.60 30.99 39.62
C ARG A 11 28.19 30.82 39.07
N ARG A 12 27.26 31.72 39.44
CA ARG A 12 25.88 31.71 38.92
C ARG A 12 25.83 32.10 37.44
N ALA A 13 26.63 33.08 37.01
CA ALA A 13 26.74 33.45 35.60
C ALA A 13 27.30 32.31 34.74
N GLY A 14 28.33 31.60 35.23
CA GLY A 14 28.89 30.43 34.52
C GLY A 14 27.89 29.27 34.40
N LEU A 15 27.06 29.04 35.43
CA LEU A 15 26.03 28.00 35.43
C LEU A 15 24.91 28.29 34.42
N VAL A 16 24.50 29.56 34.29
CA VAL A 16 23.46 29.98 33.33
C VAL A 16 23.96 29.90 31.88
N VAL A 17 25.22 30.23 31.61
CA VAL A 17 25.83 30.10 30.28
C VAL A 17 26.01 28.62 29.88
N ALA A 18 26.40 27.76 30.83
CA ALA A 18 26.51 26.32 30.57
C ALA A 18 25.16 25.66 30.28
N LEU A 19 24.09 26.05 30.99
CA LEU A 19 22.74 25.53 30.78
C LEU A 19 22.13 25.98 29.45
N SER A 20 22.39 27.22 29.01
CA SER A 20 21.91 27.74 27.73
C SER A 20 22.65 27.14 26.53
N ALA A 21 23.96 26.85 26.66
CA ALA A 21 24.72 26.13 25.65
C ALA A 21 24.26 24.66 25.49
N ALA A 22 23.89 24.00 26.59
CA ALA A 22 23.34 22.64 26.56
C ALA A 22 21.95 22.57 25.90
N LEU A 23 21.10 23.59 26.10
CA LEU A 23 19.78 23.66 25.48
C LEU A 23 19.84 23.90 23.96
N LEU A 24 20.83 24.66 23.48
CA LEU A 24 21.02 24.95 22.05
C LEU A 24 21.62 23.76 21.27
N ALA A 25 22.37 22.87 21.93
CA ALA A 25 22.91 21.67 21.31
C ALA A 25 21.83 20.56 21.08
N ALA A 26 20.69 20.63 21.77
CA ALA A 26 19.63 19.64 21.67
C ALA A 26 18.68 19.85 20.48
N SER A 27 18.71 21.03 19.81
CA SER A 27 17.77 21.36 18.73
C SER A 27 18.25 21.03 17.31
N ALA A 28 19.43 20.42 17.17
CA ALA A 28 20.04 20.13 15.87
C ALA A 28 20.00 18.63 15.51
N LEU A 29 18.91 17.93 15.82
CA LEU A 29 18.66 16.60 15.27
C LEU A 29 17.96 16.75 13.92
N PRO A 30 18.66 16.55 12.78
CA PRO A 30 17.97 16.35 11.52
C PRO A 30 17.24 15.01 11.61
N LEU A 31 15.93 15.05 11.88
CA LEU A 31 15.05 13.91 11.62
C LEU A 31 14.87 13.78 10.10
N THR A 32 15.95 13.43 9.40
CA THR A 32 15.86 12.86 8.07
C THR A 32 15.25 11.48 8.22
N VAL A 33 13.92 11.43 8.23
CA VAL A 33 13.16 10.20 8.01
C VAL A 33 13.42 9.82 6.56
N ALA A 34 14.56 9.17 6.33
CA ALA A 34 14.72 8.35 5.15
C ALA A 34 13.53 7.40 5.17
N SER A 35 12.60 7.64 4.25
CA SER A 35 11.42 6.80 4.07
C SER A 35 11.90 5.47 3.48
N CYS A 36 12.55 4.67 4.32
CA CYS A 36 12.63 3.23 4.14
C CYS A 36 11.18 2.76 4.12
N ARG A 37 10.65 2.64 2.90
CA ARG A 37 9.33 2.13 2.59
C ARG A 37 9.33 0.63 2.90
N THR A 38 9.49 0.28 4.16
CA THR A 38 9.07 -1.01 4.68
C THR A 38 7.57 -1.01 4.51
N GLN A 39 7.10 -1.80 3.56
CA GLN A 39 5.70 -2.16 3.40
C GLN A 39 5.23 -2.74 4.74
N GLN A 40 4.76 -1.89 5.66
CA GLN A 40 4.31 -2.36 6.96
C GLN A 40 3.15 -3.31 6.71
N PRO A 41 3.22 -4.56 7.22
CA PRO A 41 2.10 -5.48 7.15
C PRO A 41 0.86 -4.77 7.71
N ARG A 42 -0.16 -4.62 6.87
CA ARG A 42 -1.38 -3.93 7.27
C ARG A 42 -2.07 -4.81 8.31
N ALA A 43 -2.19 -4.34 9.55
CA ALA A 43 -2.68 -5.16 10.66
C ALA A 43 -4.12 -5.68 10.45
N ASP A 44 -4.91 -4.99 9.64
CA ASP A 44 -6.29 -5.32 9.25
C ASP A 44 -6.38 -6.24 8.01
N GLU A 45 -5.27 -6.54 7.32
CA GLU A 45 -5.28 -7.35 6.10
C GLU A 45 -5.86 -8.78 6.30
N PRO A 46 -5.52 -9.53 7.36
CA PRO A 46 -6.08 -10.87 7.56
C PRO A 46 -7.61 -10.87 7.66
N ALA A 47 -8.18 -9.86 8.32
CA ALA A 47 -9.64 -9.72 8.44
C ALA A 47 -10.30 -9.35 7.10
N ALA A 48 -9.63 -8.49 6.32
CA ALA A 48 -10.08 -8.12 4.98
C ALA A 48 -10.04 -9.30 4.01
N TYR A 49 -9.01 -10.14 4.09
CA TYR A 49 -8.90 -11.37 3.33
C TYR A 49 -10.05 -12.34 3.65
N GLU A 50 -10.38 -12.54 4.93
CA GLU A 50 -11.47 -13.43 5.31
C GLU A 50 -12.83 -12.88 4.86
N ARG A 51 -13.02 -11.55 4.95
CA ARG A 51 -14.21 -10.90 4.38
C ARG A 51 -14.33 -11.15 2.87
N LEU A 52 -13.25 -11.02 2.11
CA LEU A 52 -13.25 -11.31 0.68
C LEU A 52 -13.60 -12.78 0.39
N ARG A 53 -13.05 -13.71 1.17
CA ARG A 53 -13.40 -15.14 1.10
C ARG A 53 -14.89 -15.39 1.34
N MET A 54 -15.46 -14.78 2.38
CA MET A 54 -16.89 -14.91 2.68
C MET A 54 -17.77 -14.35 1.56
N LEU A 55 -17.39 -13.19 1.00
CA LEU A 55 -18.11 -12.55 -0.10
C LEU A 55 -18.08 -13.34 -1.41
N THR A 56 -17.03 -14.14 -1.62
CA THR A 56 -16.84 -14.96 -2.83
C THR A 56 -17.20 -16.43 -2.62
N HIS A 57 -17.69 -16.76 -1.42
CA HIS A 57 -18.02 -18.13 -1.06
C HIS A 57 -19.13 -18.68 -1.97
N GLY A 58 -19.06 -19.98 -2.27
CA GLY A 58 -20.02 -20.65 -3.16
C GLY A 58 -19.96 -20.19 -4.62
N GLY A 59 -18.91 -19.49 -5.04
CA GLY A 59 -18.74 -19.01 -6.42
C GLY A 59 -19.58 -17.76 -6.75
N THR A 60 -20.19 -17.14 -5.73
CA THR A 60 -20.89 -15.87 -5.89
C THR A 60 -19.91 -14.73 -6.13
N LEU A 61 -20.34 -13.75 -6.93
CA LEU A 61 -19.57 -12.53 -7.16
C LEU A 61 -20.21 -11.39 -6.37
N PRO A 62 -19.49 -10.77 -5.44
CA PRO A 62 -19.99 -9.58 -4.74
C PRO A 62 -20.17 -8.41 -5.72
N ALA A 63 -20.93 -7.40 -5.30
CA ALA A 63 -21.11 -6.18 -6.07
C ALA A 63 -19.75 -5.53 -6.40
N GLU A 64 -19.59 -5.04 -7.63
CA GLU A 64 -18.32 -4.47 -8.11
C GLU A 64 -17.81 -3.35 -7.20
N SER A 65 -18.72 -2.49 -6.69
CA SER A 65 -18.37 -1.40 -5.78
C SER A 65 -17.71 -1.88 -4.49
N VAL A 66 -18.15 -3.02 -3.94
CA VAL A 66 -17.61 -3.59 -2.70
C VAL A 66 -16.17 -4.06 -2.91
N VAL A 67 -15.92 -4.78 -4.01
CA VAL A 67 -14.56 -5.27 -4.32
C VAL A 67 -13.65 -4.18 -4.85
N ALA A 68 -14.18 -3.16 -5.52
CA ALA A 68 -13.42 -1.99 -5.92
C ALA A 68 -12.92 -1.20 -4.71
N GLN A 69 -13.79 -0.99 -3.70
CA GLN A 69 -13.39 -0.35 -2.45
C GLN A 69 -12.32 -1.17 -1.72
N LEU A 70 -12.53 -2.50 -1.61
CA LEU A 70 -11.56 -3.38 -0.96
C LEU A 70 -10.20 -3.40 -1.68
N ALA A 71 -10.20 -3.39 -3.02
CA ALA A 71 -8.98 -3.30 -3.82
C ALA A 71 -8.22 -1.99 -3.57
N ALA A 72 -8.94 -0.87 -3.44
CA ALA A 72 -8.36 0.44 -3.14
C ALA A 72 -7.81 0.53 -1.71
N ASP A 73 -8.58 0.07 -0.72
CA ASP A 73 -8.20 0.12 0.70
C ASP A 73 -6.95 -0.72 0.99
N PHE A 74 -6.79 -1.83 0.26
CA PHE A 74 -5.69 -2.78 0.42
C PHE A 74 -4.74 -2.77 -0.80
N ALA A 75 -4.60 -1.63 -1.48
CA ALA A 75 -3.69 -1.50 -2.62
C ALA A 75 -2.25 -1.87 -2.25
N GLY A 76 -1.59 -2.64 -3.10
CA GLY A 76 -0.23 -3.14 -2.84
C GLY A 76 -0.16 -4.29 -1.84
N THR A 77 -1.28 -4.94 -1.50
CA THR A 77 -1.27 -6.15 -0.67
C THR A 77 -1.86 -7.34 -1.42
N ARG A 78 -1.71 -8.54 -0.85
CA ARG A 78 -2.31 -9.76 -1.43
C ARG A 78 -3.82 -9.64 -1.50
N THR A 79 -4.44 -9.09 -0.46
CA THR A 79 -5.90 -8.91 -0.41
C THR A 79 -6.39 -7.93 -1.48
N GLY A 80 -5.70 -6.80 -1.67
CA GLY A 80 -6.08 -5.84 -2.72
C GLY A 80 -5.95 -6.42 -4.12
N ALA A 81 -4.88 -7.15 -4.39
CA ALA A 81 -4.67 -7.83 -5.67
C ALA A 81 -5.75 -8.90 -5.95
N LEU A 82 -6.15 -9.68 -4.95
CA LEU A 82 -7.25 -10.64 -5.08
C LEU A 82 -8.60 -9.95 -5.26
N ALA A 83 -8.86 -8.84 -4.55
CA ALA A 83 -10.07 -8.06 -4.74
C ALA A 83 -10.16 -7.49 -6.15
N GLN A 84 -9.05 -7.01 -6.71
CA GLN A 84 -8.94 -6.56 -8.09
C GLN A 84 -9.23 -7.69 -9.09
N LEU A 85 -8.71 -8.89 -8.85
CA LEU A 85 -9.01 -10.07 -9.68
C LEU A 85 -10.51 -10.41 -9.65
N VAL A 86 -11.14 -10.41 -8.46
CA VAL A 86 -12.58 -10.66 -8.31
C VAL A 86 -13.40 -9.58 -9.04
N ARG A 87 -13.00 -8.32 -8.93
CA ARG A 87 -13.61 -7.21 -9.65
C ARG A 87 -13.55 -7.40 -11.16
N ALA A 88 -12.39 -7.78 -11.69
CA ALA A 88 -12.23 -8.08 -13.10
C ALA A 88 -13.10 -9.26 -13.55
N ARG A 89 -13.18 -10.32 -12.73
CA ARG A 89 -14.06 -11.46 -12.99
C ARG A 89 -15.53 -11.04 -13.03
N ALA A 90 -15.96 -10.15 -12.14
CA ALA A 90 -17.34 -9.63 -12.16
C ALA A 90 -17.67 -8.94 -13.49
N ARG A 91 -16.76 -8.11 -14.03
CA ARG A 91 -16.93 -7.51 -15.36
C ARG A 91 -16.92 -8.52 -16.49
N TYR A 92 -16.05 -9.52 -16.39
CA TYR A 92 -15.96 -10.60 -17.36
C TYR A 92 -17.27 -11.38 -17.46
N GLU A 93 -17.85 -11.79 -16.33
CA GLU A 93 -19.15 -12.49 -16.29
C GLU A 93 -20.30 -11.59 -16.78
N ALA A 94 -20.20 -10.28 -16.57
CA ALA A 94 -21.12 -9.28 -17.12
C ALA A 94 -20.92 -8.99 -18.63
N ARG A 95 -20.00 -9.70 -19.30
CA ARG A 95 -19.60 -9.52 -20.71
C ARG A 95 -18.95 -8.15 -21.02
N ASP A 96 -18.57 -7.40 -19.99
CA ASP A 96 -17.69 -6.24 -20.14
C ASP A 96 -16.23 -6.71 -20.24
N TYR A 97 -15.91 -7.32 -21.38
CA TYR A 97 -14.58 -7.89 -21.62
C TYR A 97 -13.49 -6.82 -21.71
N ALA A 98 -13.82 -5.64 -22.26
CA ALA A 98 -12.90 -4.52 -22.33
C ALA A 98 -12.57 -3.99 -20.92
N GLY A 99 -13.59 -3.82 -20.07
CA GLY A 99 -13.41 -3.44 -18.68
C GLY A 99 -12.67 -4.50 -17.87
N ALA A 100 -12.99 -5.78 -18.05
CA ALA A 100 -12.25 -6.88 -17.40
C ALA A 100 -10.76 -6.85 -17.77
N ALA A 101 -10.44 -6.77 -19.06
CA ALA A 101 -9.06 -6.71 -19.54
C ALA A 101 -8.30 -5.49 -18.99
N SER A 102 -8.97 -4.35 -18.82
CA SER A 102 -8.35 -3.14 -18.25
C SER A 102 -7.97 -3.28 -16.76
N LEU A 103 -8.70 -4.12 -16.02
CA LEU A 103 -8.46 -4.35 -14.59
C LEU A 103 -7.43 -5.44 -14.33
N LEU A 104 -7.22 -6.37 -15.27
CA LEU A 104 -6.31 -7.51 -15.17
C LEU A 104 -4.87 -7.15 -15.53
N ASN A 105 -4.38 -5.97 -15.16
CA ASN A 105 -2.97 -5.67 -15.34
C ASN A 105 -2.14 -6.59 -14.42
N ALA A 106 -1.46 -7.57 -15.03
CA ALA A 106 -0.95 -8.76 -14.35
C ALA A 106 0.20 -8.46 -13.39
N ASP A 107 0.87 -7.30 -13.51
CA ASP A 107 2.03 -6.96 -12.70
C ASP A 107 1.70 -6.94 -11.21
N ASP A 108 0.59 -6.29 -10.81
CA ASP A 108 0.20 -6.23 -9.40
C ASP A 108 -0.35 -7.57 -8.91
N ILE A 109 -1.12 -8.28 -9.74
CA ILE A 109 -1.71 -9.56 -9.34
C ILE A 109 -0.63 -10.63 -9.19
N GLY A 110 0.31 -10.73 -10.12
CA GLY A 110 1.44 -11.65 -10.06
C GLY A 110 2.44 -11.30 -8.96
N LYS A 111 2.66 -10.00 -8.69
CA LYS A 111 3.55 -9.55 -7.62
C LYS A 111 3.04 -9.91 -6.22
N TYR A 112 1.73 -9.84 -5.98
CA TYR A 112 1.14 -10.02 -4.65
C TYR A 112 0.40 -11.36 -4.46
N THR A 113 0.24 -12.17 -5.51
CA THR A 113 -0.50 -13.43 -5.46
C THR A 113 0.17 -14.54 -6.28
N LYS A 114 -0.19 -15.80 -6.00
CA LYS A 114 0.27 -16.96 -6.78
C LYS A 114 -0.60 -17.24 -8.02
N VAL A 115 -1.58 -16.39 -8.32
CA VAL A 115 -2.54 -16.58 -9.42
C VAL A 115 -2.30 -15.60 -10.57
N GLY A 116 -1.05 -15.12 -10.71
CA GLY A 116 -0.63 -14.24 -11.80
C GLY A 116 -0.91 -14.85 -13.19
N ASP A 117 -0.53 -16.10 -13.41
CA ASP A 117 -0.76 -16.82 -14.68
C ASP A 117 -2.24 -16.96 -15.01
N TYR A 118 -3.08 -17.15 -13.98
CA TYR A 118 -4.52 -17.16 -14.15
C TYR A 118 -5.05 -15.77 -14.55
N ALA A 119 -4.57 -14.70 -13.91
CA ALA A 119 -4.96 -13.34 -14.27
C ALA A 119 -4.52 -12.97 -15.69
N LEU A 120 -3.33 -13.43 -16.09
CA LEU A 120 -2.77 -13.23 -17.43
C LEU A 120 -3.61 -13.98 -18.48
N SER A 121 -3.90 -15.27 -18.28
CA SER A 121 -4.76 -16.03 -19.20
C SER A 121 -6.17 -15.46 -19.29
N LEU A 122 -6.76 -15.04 -18.18
CA LEU A 122 -8.07 -14.38 -18.17
C LEU A 122 -8.05 -13.03 -18.92
N ARG A 123 -6.96 -12.26 -18.83
CA ARG A 123 -6.79 -11.02 -19.59
C ARG A 123 -6.73 -11.30 -21.08
N ALA A 124 -5.93 -12.28 -21.50
CA ALA A 124 -5.80 -12.65 -22.90
C ALA A 124 -7.16 -13.06 -23.49
N ASP A 125 -7.90 -13.94 -22.80
CA ASP A 125 -9.24 -14.37 -23.23
C ASP A 125 -10.24 -13.18 -23.26
N ALA A 126 -10.22 -12.29 -22.25
CA ALA A 126 -11.04 -11.08 -22.27
C ALA A 126 -10.71 -10.17 -23.48
N LEU A 127 -9.42 -10.01 -23.82
CA LEU A 127 -8.99 -9.26 -24.99
C LEU A 127 -9.46 -9.92 -26.30
N GLU A 128 -9.40 -11.26 -26.40
CA GLU A 128 -9.93 -11.99 -27.55
C GLU A 128 -11.44 -11.79 -27.73
N LYS A 129 -12.21 -11.91 -26.64
CA LYS A 129 -13.67 -11.69 -26.64
C LYS A 129 -14.04 -10.24 -26.92
N ALA A 130 -13.16 -9.29 -26.61
CA ALA A 130 -13.30 -7.88 -26.99
C ALA A 130 -12.85 -7.59 -28.44
N GLY A 131 -12.40 -8.59 -29.21
CA GLY A 131 -11.91 -8.41 -30.58
C GLY A 131 -10.48 -7.89 -30.71
N ARG A 132 -9.76 -7.73 -29.60
CA ARG A 132 -8.41 -7.16 -29.51
C ARG A 132 -7.33 -8.24 -29.62
N ARG A 133 -7.36 -9.02 -30.70
CA ARG A 133 -6.52 -10.23 -30.88
C ARG A 133 -5.01 -9.97 -30.85
N THR A 134 -4.56 -8.83 -31.35
CA THR A 134 -3.14 -8.44 -31.32
C THR A 134 -2.68 -8.23 -29.87
N GLU A 135 -3.49 -7.55 -29.08
CA GLU A 135 -3.21 -7.29 -27.66
C GLU A 135 -3.33 -8.55 -26.81
N ALA A 136 -4.26 -9.45 -27.16
CA ALA A 136 -4.39 -10.74 -26.48
C ALA A 136 -3.10 -11.57 -26.60
N ARG A 137 -2.49 -11.61 -27.78
CA ARG A 137 -1.20 -12.29 -28.00
C ARG A 137 -0.07 -11.60 -27.26
N ALA A 138 0.01 -10.27 -27.37
CA ALA A 138 1.02 -9.48 -26.67
C ALA A 138 0.91 -9.59 -25.13
N ALA A 139 -0.27 -9.92 -24.60
CA ALA A 139 -0.44 -10.14 -23.16
C ALA A 139 0.14 -11.48 -22.65
N LEU A 140 0.49 -12.40 -23.57
CA LEU A 140 1.04 -13.74 -23.27
C LEU A 140 2.55 -13.86 -23.52
N GLU A 141 3.16 -12.86 -24.15
CA GLU A 141 4.59 -12.79 -24.48
C GLU A 141 5.37 -12.04 -23.40
#